data_AF-A0AA91YWF5-F1
#
_entry.id   AF-A0AA91YWF5-F1
#
_cell.length_a   1.000
_cell.length_b   1.000
_cell.length_c   1.000
_cell.angle_alpha   90.00
_cell.angle_beta   90.00
_cell.angle_gamma   90.00
#
_symmetry.space_group_name_H-M   'P 1'
#
loop_
_entity.id
_entity.type
_entity.pdbx_description
1 polymer ?
#
loop_
_entity_poly.entity_id
_entity_poly.type
_entity_poly.pdbx_seq_one_letter_code
_entity_poly.pdbx_strand_id
1 'polypeptide(L)'
;MKDLTIEEWDVLLCSTGYLPPRNEEELDFFDEMYDDYKSRIENRYVDVDMILRGACHVVTDYQYVESNHILERAKVAEDIKQEYSMAARNFDKLPKDVLDKMKRQHNKDNKNE
;
A
#
# COMPACT_ATOMS: atom_id res chain seq x y z
N MET A 1 30.68 -15.10 -6.61
CA MET A 1 30.10 -14.44 -5.42
C MET A 1 30.11 -15.47 -4.31
N LYS A 2 30.39 -15.09 -3.06
CA LYS A 2 30.27 -16.04 -1.94
C LYS A 2 28.79 -16.31 -1.72
N ASP A 3 28.43 -17.58 -1.55
CA ASP A 3 27.08 -17.96 -1.17
C ASP A 3 26.92 -17.67 0.33
N LEU A 4 26.02 -16.75 0.65
CA LEU A 4 25.66 -16.41 2.03
C LEU A 4 24.70 -17.46 2.56
N THR A 5 24.89 -17.85 3.81
CA THR A 5 23.95 -18.66 4.58
C THR A 5 22.65 -17.88 4.85
N ILE A 6 21.59 -18.58 5.26
CA ILE A 6 20.28 -17.96 5.50
C ILE A 6 20.39 -16.93 6.64
N GLU A 7 21.18 -17.25 7.65
CA GLU A 7 21.42 -16.44 8.83
C GLU A 7 22.16 -15.14 8.46
N GLU A 8 23.15 -15.23 7.57
CA GLU A 8 23.87 -14.06 7.07
C GLU A 8 22.97 -13.16 6.20
N TRP A 9 22.07 -13.77 5.41
CA TRP A 9 21.05 -13.01 4.68
C TRP A 9 20.11 -12.28 5.60
N ASP A 10 19.63 -12.93 6.66
CA ASP A 10 18.76 -12.32 7.65
C ASP A 10 19.42 -11.10 8.30
N VAL A 11 20.68 -11.23 8.74
CA VAL A 11 21.43 -10.12 9.33
C VAL A 11 21.59 -8.98 8.33
N LEU A 12 21.94 -9.29 7.07
CA LEU A 12 22.07 -8.29 6.03
C LEU A 12 20.74 -7.55 5.77
N LEU A 13 19.64 -8.28 5.66
CA LEU A 13 18.31 -7.70 5.40
C LEU A 13 17.82 -6.83 6.57
N CYS A 14 18.13 -7.22 7.81
CA CYS A 14 17.78 -6.44 9.00
C CYS A 14 18.63 -5.16 9.08
N SER A 15 19.94 -5.29 8.90
CA SER A 15 20.88 -4.16 8.98
C SER A 15 20.69 -3.16 7.84
N THR A 16 20.21 -3.63 6.68
CA THR A 16 19.90 -2.75 5.53
C THR A 16 18.50 -2.14 5.60
N GLY A 17 17.70 -2.46 6.61
CA GLY A 17 16.34 -1.94 6.78
C GLY A 17 15.29 -2.54 5.84
N TYR A 18 15.60 -3.62 5.12
CA TYR A 18 14.58 -4.40 4.40
C TYR A 18 13.68 -5.17 5.38
N LEU A 19 14.27 -5.62 6.48
CA LEU A 19 13.58 -6.11 7.67
C LEU A 19 13.89 -5.19 8.86
N PRO A 20 13.02 -5.15 9.89
CA PRO A 20 13.31 -4.41 11.10
C PRO A 20 14.57 -4.95 11.81
N PRO A 21 15.47 -4.08 12.32
CA PRO A 21 16.57 -4.50 13.18
C PRO A 21 16.06 -5.26 14.41
N ARG A 22 16.73 -6.36 14.76
CA ARG A 22 16.34 -7.25 15.88
C ARG A 22 17.23 -7.07 17.10
N ASN A 23 18.41 -6.48 16.94
CA ASN A 23 19.38 -6.21 18.00
C ASN A 23 20.02 -4.83 17.82
N GLU A 24 20.76 -4.38 18.84
CA GLU A 24 21.41 -3.06 18.84
C GLU A 24 22.48 -2.93 17.76
N GLU A 25 23.24 -3.99 17.46
CA GLU A 25 24.29 -3.97 16.43
C GLU A 25 23.70 -3.76 15.02
N GLU A 26 22.60 -4.44 14.69
CA GLU A 26 21.88 -4.29 13.41
C GLU A 26 21.29 -2.87 13.29
N LEU A 27 20.86 -2.27 14.41
CA LEU A 27 20.33 -0.91 14.45
C LEU A 27 21.44 0.13 14.26
N ASP A 28 22.56 -0.02 14.96
CA ASP A 28 23.72 0.87 14.82
C ASP A 28 24.24 0.86 13.38
N PHE A 29 24.28 -0.33 12.74
CA PHE A 29 24.66 -0.44 11.33
C PHE A 29 23.65 0.26 10.41
N PHE A 30 22.36 0.10 10.66
CA PHE A 30 21.33 0.80 9.89
C PHE A 30 21.49 2.31 9.99
N ASP A 31 21.71 2.82 11.21
CA ASP A 31 21.91 4.25 11.46
C ASP A 31 23.18 4.78 10.79
N GLU A 32 24.29 4.04 10.83
CA GLU A 32 25.52 4.40 10.11
C GLU A 32 25.32 4.39 8.59
N MET A 33 24.62 3.38 8.06
CA MET A 33 24.40 3.23 6.62
C MET A 33 23.50 4.33 6.04
N TYR A 34 22.61 4.90 6.87
CA TYR A 34 21.68 5.95 6.50
C TYR A 34 21.94 7.29 7.21
N ASP A 35 23.16 7.55 7.69
CA ASP A 35 23.51 8.79 8.41
C ASP A 35 23.25 10.06 7.58
N ASP A 36 23.41 9.97 6.25
CA ASP A 36 23.14 11.07 5.33
C ASP A 36 21.69 11.12 4.80
N TYR A 37 20.82 10.22 5.27
CA TYR A 37 19.45 10.11 4.79
C TYR A 37 18.60 11.32 5.23
N LYS A 38 18.21 12.13 4.25
CA LYS A 38 17.24 13.22 4.46
C LYS A 38 15.82 12.70 4.28
N SER A 39 15.07 12.68 5.38
CA SER A 39 13.68 12.24 5.38
C SER A 39 12.82 13.07 4.42
N ARG A 40 12.09 12.39 3.51
CA ARG A 40 11.15 13.07 2.59
C ARG A 40 9.97 13.73 3.30
N ILE A 41 9.74 13.33 4.55
CA ILE A 41 8.69 13.85 5.42
C ILE A 41 9.26 14.81 6.48
N GLU A 42 10.52 15.20 6.36
CA GLU A 42 11.09 16.25 7.22
C GLU A 42 10.22 17.51 7.12
N ASN A 43 9.80 18.04 8.27
CA ASN A 43 8.87 19.17 8.40
C ASN A 43 7.45 18.94 7.85
N ARG A 44 7.06 17.70 7.53
CA ARG A 44 5.68 17.34 7.20
C ARG A 44 5.02 16.74 8.44
N TYR A 45 3.99 17.42 8.93
CA TYR A 45 3.23 16.97 10.08
C TYR A 45 1.83 16.53 9.64
N VAL A 46 1.36 15.43 10.23
CA VAL A 46 -0.01 14.98 10.06
C VAL A 46 -0.87 15.64 11.12
N ASP A 47 -1.79 16.51 10.71
CA ASP A 47 -2.80 17.08 11.61
C ASP A 47 -3.93 16.05 11.83
N VAL A 48 -3.86 15.37 12.98
CA VAL A 48 -4.81 14.32 13.36
C VAL A 48 -6.22 14.89 13.52
N ASP A 49 -6.36 16.09 14.06
CA ASP A 49 -7.66 16.71 14.28
C ASP A 49 -8.35 17.06 12.95
N MET A 50 -7.59 17.53 11.96
CA MET A 50 -8.11 17.77 10.61
C MET A 50 -8.57 16.48 9.92
N ILE A 51 -7.86 15.36 10.13
CA ILE A 51 -8.28 14.05 9.61
C ILE A 51 -9.58 13.60 10.26
N LEU A 52 -9.66 13.64 11.59
CA LEU A 52 -10.85 13.20 12.33
C LEU A 52 -12.09 14.05 12.00
N ARG A 53 -11.89 15.33 11.67
CA ARG A 53 -12.96 16.24 11.24
C ARG A 53 -13.31 16.13 9.75
N GLY A 54 -12.60 15.31 8.97
CA GLY A 54 -12.80 15.16 7.52
C GLY A 54 -12.41 16.39 6.71
N ALA A 55 -11.64 17.31 7.30
CA ALA A 55 -11.16 18.54 6.67
C ALA A 55 -9.74 18.41 6.08
N CYS A 56 -9.18 17.20 6.08
CA CYS A 56 -7.93 16.92 5.39
C CYS A 56 -8.16 17.00 3.87
N HIS A 57 -7.34 17.80 3.18
CA HIS A 57 -7.39 17.98 1.73
C HIS A 57 -6.02 17.63 1.17
N VAL A 58 -5.98 16.87 0.07
CA VAL A 58 -4.73 16.62 -0.63
C VAL A 58 -4.29 17.93 -1.28
N VAL A 59 -3.27 18.57 -0.73
CA VAL A 59 -2.62 19.71 -1.36
C VAL A 59 -1.58 19.13 -2.32
N THR A 60 -1.93 19.03 -3.60
CA THR A 60 -0.96 18.64 -4.63
C THR A 60 -0.18 19.87 -5.08
N ASP A 61 1.11 19.94 -4.76
CA ASP A 61 2.05 20.92 -5.33
C ASP A 61 2.35 20.68 -6.82
N TYR A 62 1.80 19.61 -7.40
CA TYR A 62 1.92 19.31 -8.82
C TYR A 62 1.02 20.23 -9.64
N GLN A 63 1.60 21.25 -10.28
CA GLN A 63 1.00 21.83 -11.48
C GLN A 63 0.96 20.75 -12.55
N TYR A 64 -0.21 20.14 -12.73
CA TYR A 64 -0.49 19.36 -13.93
C TYR A 64 -0.36 20.33 -15.11
N VAL A 65 0.69 20.18 -15.94
CA VAL A 65 0.73 20.86 -17.24
C VAL A 65 -0.33 20.16 -18.07
N GLU A 66 -1.51 20.77 -18.11
CA GLU A 66 -2.65 20.34 -18.89
C GLU A 66 -2.25 20.39 -20.37
N SER A 67 -1.81 19.25 -20.92
CA SER A 67 -1.75 19.09 -22.36
C SER A 67 -3.19 19.18 -22.87
N ASN A 68 -3.46 20.18 -23.71
CA ASN A 68 -4.76 20.61 -24.25
C ASN A 68 -5.54 19.56 -25.07
N HIS A 69 -5.76 18.37 -24.52
CA HIS A 69 -6.72 17.37 -24.96
C HIS A 69 -7.14 16.67 -23.67
N ILE A 70 -8.22 17.07 -23.00
CA ILE A 70 -9.59 16.68 -23.35
C ILE A 70 -10.50 17.68 -22.63
N LEU A 71 -11.07 18.59 -23.40
CA LEU A 71 -12.13 19.46 -22.96
C LEU A 71 -13.44 18.68 -23.07
N GLU A 72 -13.87 18.00 -22.01
CA GLU A 72 -15.30 17.79 -21.79
C GLU A 72 -15.64 17.49 -20.33
N ARG A 73 -16.49 18.36 -19.79
CA ARG A 73 -17.18 18.24 -18.51
C ARG A 73 -17.68 16.81 -18.25
N ALA A 74 -17.20 16.17 -17.20
CA ALA A 74 -17.91 15.12 -16.50
C ALA A 74 -17.92 15.49 -15.01
N LYS A 75 -18.95 16.20 -14.55
CA LYS A 75 -20.03 15.60 -13.75
C LYS A 75 -19.49 14.61 -12.71
N VAL A 76 -19.45 15.11 -11.48
CA VAL A 76 -19.38 14.37 -10.22
C VAL A 76 -20.44 13.26 -10.21
N ALA A 77 -20.05 12.13 -9.62
CA ALA A 77 -20.82 10.94 -9.24
C ALA A 77 -20.81 9.78 -10.27
N GLU A 78 -20.56 8.58 -9.71
CA GLU A 78 -20.55 7.24 -10.34
C GLU A 78 -19.24 6.83 -11.02
N ASP A 79 -18.25 6.44 -10.22
CA ASP A 79 -17.67 5.09 -10.30
C ASP A 79 -16.45 4.96 -9.37
N ILE A 80 -16.72 4.86 -8.06
CA ILE A 80 -15.81 4.19 -7.13
C ILE A 80 -15.96 2.68 -7.38
N LYS A 81 -15.48 2.22 -8.52
CA LYS A 81 -15.26 0.81 -8.84
C LYS A 81 -14.18 0.81 -9.90
N GLN A 82 -12.93 0.58 -9.48
CA GLN A 82 -11.96 -0.30 -10.15
C GLN A 82 -10.51 -0.08 -9.68
N GLU A 83 -10.18 0.87 -8.80
CA GLU A 83 -8.74 1.11 -8.47
C GLU A 83 -8.18 0.31 -7.29
N TYR A 84 -9.01 -0.40 -6.53
CA TYR A 84 -8.54 -1.39 -5.54
C TYR A 84 -8.75 -2.82 -6.05
N SER A 85 -8.20 -3.12 -7.24
CA SER A 85 -8.08 -4.50 -7.73
C SER A 85 -6.86 -5.17 -7.10
N MET A 86 -6.93 -5.40 -5.78
CA MET A 86 -5.95 -6.24 -5.10
C MET A 86 -6.39 -7.71 -5.22
N ALA A 87 -5.54 -8.50 -5.88
CA ALA A 87 -5.42 -9.96 -5.74
C ALA A 87 -6.55 -10.89 -6.26
N ALA A 88 -7.07 -10.67 -7.47
CA ALA A 88 -7.85 -11.70 -8.18
C ALA A 88 -7.19 -12.09 -9.51
N ARG A 89 -6.22 -13.02 -9.48
CA ARG A 89 -5.70 -13.66 -10.70
C ARG A 89 -6.86 -14.43 -11.37
N ASN A 90 -7.34 -13.93 -12.51
CA ASN A 90 -8.30 -14.59 -13.42
C ASN A 90 -9.70 -14.91 -12.85
N PHE A 91 -10.40 -13.93 -12.26
CA PHE A 91 -11.79 -14.11 -11.82
C PHE A 91 -12.73 -14.52 -12.98
N ASP A 92 -12.41 -14.09 -14.21
CA ASP A 92 -13.20 -14.39 -15.41
C ASP A 92 -13.18 -15.88 -15.84
N LYS A 93 -12.25 -16.68 -15.30
CA LYS A 93 -12.05 -18.10 -15.65
C LYS A 93 -12.26 -19.06 -14.48
N LEU A 94 -13.03 -18.66 -13.47
CA LEU A 94 -13.35 -19.56 -12.37
C LEU A 94 -14.30 -20.69 -12.83
N PRO A 95 -13.97 -21.97 -12.57
CA PRO A 95 -14.89 -23.08 -12.81
C PRO A 95 -16.21 -22.90 -12.06
N LYS A 96 -17.33 -23.36 -12.66
CA LYS A 96 -18.68 -23.21 -12.09
C LYS A 96 -18.79 -23.75 -10.65
N ASP A 97 -18.12 -24.86 -10.34
CA ASP A 97 -18.12 -25.44 -9.00
C ASP A 97 -17.51 -24.50 -7.93
N VAL A 98 -16.53 -23.69 -8.30
CA VAL A 98 -15.91 -22.71 -7.39
C VAL A 98 -16.87 -21.56 -7.13
N LEU A 99 -17.54 -21.05 -8.18
CA LEU A 99 -18.54 -20.00 -8.07
C LEU A 99 -19.73 -20.45 -7.20
N ASP A 100 -20.18 -21.69 -7.37
CA ASP A 100 -21.27 -22.26 -6.57
C ASP A 100 -20.88 -22.47 -5.11
N LYS A 101 -19.62 -22.86 -4.85
CA LYS A 101 -19.09 -22.95 -3.47
C LYS A 101 -19.06 -21.59 -2.79
N MET A 102 -18.60 -20.54 -3.49
CA MET A 102 -18.60 -19.16 -2.98
C MET A 102 -20.02 -18.70 -2.65
N LYS A 103 -20.98 -18.87 -3.56
CA LYS A 103 -22.40 -18.52 -3.32
C LYS A 103 -22.99 -19.22 -2.11
N ARG A 104 -22.70 -20.52 -1.92
CA ARG A 104 -23.20 -21.29 -0.78
C ARG A 104 -22.61 -20.85 0.55
N GLN A 105 -21.35 -20.40 0.58
CA GLN A 105 -20.72 -19.90 1.79
C GLN A 105 -21.25 -18.52 2.20
N HIS A 106 -21.42 -17.61 1.23
CA HIS A 106 -21.96 -16.28 1.51
C HIS A 106 -23.45 -16.27 1.89
N ASN A 107 -24.24 -17.21 1.37
CA ASN A 107 -25.67 -17.29 1.67
C ASN A 107 -26.01 -18.10 2.94
N LYS A 108 -25.03 -18.69 3.63
CA LYS A 108 -25.27 -19.48 4.84
C LYS A 108 -25.62 -18.63 6.06
N ASP A 109 -25.16 -17.38 6.10
CA ASP A 109 -25.37 -16.51 7.25
C ASP A 109 -26.70 -15.74 7.20
N ASN A 110 -27.41 -15.75 6.06
CA ASN A 110 -28.73 -15.10 5.90
C ASN A 110 -29.92 -16.02 6.24
N LYS A 111 -29.71 -17.12 6.97
CA LYS A 111 -30.77 -18.07 7.34
C LYS A 111 -30.95 -18.28 8.85
N ASN A 112 -30.47 -17.34 9.66
CA ASN A 112 -30.81 -17.26 11.08
C ASN A 112 -31.33 -15.85 11.41
N GLU A 113 -32.52 -15.54 10.91
CA GLU A 113 -33.48 -14.63 11.53
C GLU A 113 -34.90 -15.13 11.25
#